data_AF-A0A2V5WMX1-F1
#
_entry.id   AF-A0A2V5WMX1-F1
#
_cell.length_a   1.000
_cell.length_b   1.000
_cell.length_c   1.000
_cell.angle_alpha   90.00
_cell.angle_beta   90.00
_cell.angle_gamma   90.00
#
_symmetry.space_group_name_H-M   'P 1'
#
loop_
_entity.id
_entity.type
_entity.pdbx_description
1 polymer ?
#
loop_
_entity_poly.entity_id
_entity_poly.type
_entity_poly.pdbx_seq_one_letter_code
_entity_poly.pdbx_strand_id
1 'polypeptide(L)'
;MKPHISKNFIIRNLFLCAAAIAITSCGTATINKPRSDAQIESLRTFELAFIDEFAVPHKRFNAAAFDAKVNQGNAMFQQAIANEKFTARRPVLNDLKAQFDADAAHLRSKASRGKVTPALASEMKKDVNKIYDHALGR
;
A
#
# COMPACT_ATOMS: atom_id res chain seq x y z
N MET A 1 36.12 32.30 -1.66
CA MET A 1 36.67 30.96 -1.99
C MET A 1 35.70 29.90 -1.49
N LYS A 2 35.52 28.82 -2.26
CA LYS A 2 34.41 27.86 -2.24
C LYS A 2 34.21 27.06 -0.93
N PRO A 3 32.98 26.57 -0.67
CA PRO A 3 32.59 25.72 0.46
C PRO A 3 32.71 24.22 0.10
N HIS A 4 33.05 23.35 1.06
CA HIS A 4 32.88 21.90 0.91
C HIS A 4 32.79 21.22 2.29
N ILE A 5 31.58 20.90 2.76
CA ILE A 5 31.38 19.78 3.69
C ILE A 5 30.18 18.93 3.24
N SER A 6 30.58 17.74 2.78
CA SER A 6 29.90 16.45 2.73
C SER A 6 28.45 16.35 2.23
N LYS A 7 28.37 16.00 0.94
CA LYS A 7 27.40 15.06 0.38
C LYS A 7 27.37 13.79 1.24
N ASN A 8 26.19 13.31 1.62
CA ASN A 8 25.98 11.89 1.89
C ASN A 8 24.54 11.47 1.56
N PHE A 9 24.46 10.76 0.43
CA PHE A 9 23.62 9.61 0.13
C PHE A 9 22.08 9.75 0.09
N ILE A 10 21.59 10.36 -1.00
CA ILE A 10 20.34 9.91 -1.63
C ILE A 10 20.66 8.59 -2.34
N ILE A 11 20.41 7.45 -1.68
CA ILE A 11 20.41 6.16 -2.38
C ILE A 11 19.08 6.08 -3.15
N ARG A 12 19.16 6.42 -4.44
CA ARG A 12 18.15 6.08 -5.43
C ARG A 12 18.17 4.56 -5.58
N ASN A 13 17.14 3.88 -5.09
CA ASN A 13 16.98 2.44 -5.34
C ASN A 13 16.47 2.26 -6.78
N LEU A 14 17.40 2.32 -7.75
CA LEU A 14 17.13 1.95 -9.14
C LEU A 14 17.36 0.45 -9.27
N PHE A 15 16.33 -0.35 -9.01
CA PHE A 15 16.37 -1.78 -9.32
C PHE A 15 15.90 -1.99 -10.76
N LEU A 16 16.86 -2.03 -11.67
CA LEU A 16 16.69 -2.58 -13.02
C LEU A 16 16.73 -4.11 -12.92
N CYS A 17 15.58 -4.76 -12.93
CA CYS A 17 15.50 -6.20 -13.20
C CYS A 17 14.93 -6.41 -14.59
N ALA A 18 15.83 -6.46 -15.59
CA ALA A 18 15.54 -7.07 -16.87
C ALA A 18 15.49 -8.60 -16.68
N ALA A 19 14.29 -9.15 -16.60
CA ALA A 19 14.07 -10.58 -16.71
C ALA A 19 13.29 -10.84 -18.01
N ALA A 20 14.01 -11.22 -19.06
CA ALA A 20 13.41 -11.84 -20.23
C ALA A 20 12.93 -13.25 -19.81
N ILE A 21 11.62 -13.45 -19.77
CA ILE A 21 11.04 -14.79 -19.63
C ILE A 21 10.02 -14.95 -20.74
N ALA A 22 10.37 -15.75 -21.74
CA ALA A 22 9.41 -16.34 -22.64
C ALA A 22 8.54 -17.32 -21.83
N ILE A 23 7.24 -17.04 -21.73
CA ILE A 23 6.28 -17.99 -21.14
C ILE A 23 5.22 -18.29 -22.18
N THR A 24 5.42 -19.41 -22.87
CA THR A 24 4.38 -20.11 -23.63
C THR A 24 3.34 -20.66 -22.66
N SER A 25 2.35 -19.84 -22.25
CA SER A 25 1.04 -20.34 -21.79
C SER A 25 -0.04 -19.26 -21.88
N CYS A 26 -0.57 -19.02 -23.08
CA CYS A 26 -1.67 -18.07 -23.31
C CYS A 26 -3.03 -18.45 -22.66
N GLY A 27 -3.12 -19.59 -21.93
CA GLY A 27 -4.37 -20.03 -21.30
C GLY A 27 -4.54 -19.65 -19.83
N THR A 28 -3.48 -19.71 -19.02
CA THR A 28 -3.54 -19.55 -17.55
C THR A 28 -3.26 -18.12 -17.08
N ALA A 29 -2.43 -17.37 -17.81
CA ALA A 29 -2.16 -15.95 -17.50
C ALA A 29 -3.43 -15.09 -17.63
N THR A 30 -4.28 -15.40 -18.61
CA THR A 30 -5.48 -14.64 -18.97
C THR A 30 -6.59 -14.74 -17.92
N ILE A 31 -6.67 -15.87 -17.19
CA ILE A 31 -7.69 -16.08 -16.13
C ILE A 31 -7.20 -15.59 -14.76
N ASN A 32 -5.90 -15.73 -14.48
CA ASN A 32 -5.35 -15.40 -13.16
C ASN A 32 -5.16 -13.89 -12.96
N LYS A 33 -4.84 -13.13 -14.03
CA LYS A 33 -4.67 -11.67 -13.92
C LYS A 33 -5.95 -10.94 -13.49
N PRO A 34 -7.14 -11.18 -14.09
CA PRO A 34 -8.38 -10.53 -13.64
C PRO A 34 -8.73 -10.81 -12.18
N ARG A 35 -8.46 -12.04 -11.69
CA ARG A 35 -8.67 -12.41 -10.29
C ARG A 35 -7.72 -11.65 -9.35
N SER A 36 -6.45 -11.56 -9.72
CA SER A 36 -5.45 -10.79 -8.96
C SER A 36 -5.80 -9.30 -8.93
N ASP A 37 -6.22 -8.73 -10.06
CA ASP A 37 -6.62 -7.33 -10.15
C ASP A 37 -7.84 -7.03 -9.25
N ALA A 38 -8.85 -7.92 -9.25
CA ALA A 38 -10.00 -7.79 -8.36
C ALA A 38 -9.62 -7.87 -6.87
N GLN A 39 -8.65 -8.72 -6.52
CA GLN A 39 -8.14 -8.81 -5.16
C GLN A 39 -7.38 -7.54 -4.74
N ILE A 40 -6.55 -6.98 -5.62
CA ILE A 40 -5.86 -5.71 -5.38
C ILE A 40 -6.88 -4.56 -5.19
N GLU A 41 -7.96 -4.54 -5.96
CA GLU A 41 -9.04 -3.53 -5.78
C GLU A 41 -9.79 -3.70 -4.46
N SER A 42 -9.97 -4.94 -3.98
CA SER A 42 -10.56 -5.18 -2.66
C SER A 42 -9.66 -4.63 -1.54
N LEU A 43 -8.34 -4.74 -1.69
CA LEU A 43 -7.38 -4.17 -0.73
C LEU A 43 -7.41 -2.63 -0.76
N ARG A 44 -7.47 -2.02 -1.96
CA ARG A 44 -7.65 -0.57 -2.14
C ARG A 44 -8.90 -0.08 -1.41
N THR A 45 -10.02 -0.74 -1.66
CA THR A 45 -11.31 -0.37 -1.06
C THR A 45 -11.27 -0.44 0.46
N PHE A 46 -10.64 -1.49 1.00
CA PHE A 46 -10.44 -1.63 2.43
C PHE A 46 -9.61 -0.49 3.01
N GLU A 47 -8.49 -0.15 2.37
CA GLU A 47 -7.56 0.87 2.86
C GLU A 47 -8.16 2.29 2.79
N LEU A 48 -8.91 2.60 1.73
CA LEU A 48 -9.67 3.84 1.64
C LEU A 48 -10.71 3.96 2.78
N ALA A 49 -11.45 2.88 3.04
CA ALA A 49 -12.42 2.85 4.14
C ALA A 49 -11.74 2.98 5.51
N PHE A 50 -10.57 2.38 5.69
CA PHE A 50 -9.74 2.54 6.89
C PHE A 50 -9.34 4.01 7.10
N ILE A 51 -8.91 4.71 6.04
CA ILE A 51 -8.60 6.14 6.12
C ILE A 51 -9.86 6.95 6.46
N ASP A 52 -10.99 6.70 5.80
CA ASP A 52 -12.24 7.41 6.09
C ASP A 52 -12.71 7.19 7.54
N GLU A 53 -12.44 6.02 8.12
CA GLU A 53 -12.81 5.72 9.51
C GLU A 53 -11.89 6.40 10.53
N PHE A 54 -10.58 6.45 10.28
CA PHE A 54 -9.59 6.84 11.30
C PHE A 54 -8.88 8.17 11.05
N ALA A 55 -8.94 8.72 9.84
CA ALA A 55 -8.44 10.04 9.49
C ALA A 55 -9.53 11.13 9.57
N VAL A 56 -10.38 11.04 10.60
CA VAL A 56 -11.44 12.02 10.86
C VAL A 56 -10.95 13.11 11.84
N PRO A 57 -10.95 14.39 11.45
CA PRO A 57 -10.59 15.49 12.34
C PRO A 57 -11.50 15.54 13.57
N HIS A 58 -10.94 15.92 14.72
CA HIS A 58 -11.66 16.05 16.01
C HIS A 58 -12.31 14.76 16.56
N LYS A 59 -12.26 13.64 15.85
CA LYS A 59 -12.70 12.34 16.35
C LYS A 59 -11.75 11.87 17.46
N ARG A 60 -12.31 11.48 18.60
CA ARG A 60 -11.50 10.87 19.67
C ARG A 60 -10.88 9.59 19.17
N PHE A 61 -9.56 9.47 19.30
CA PHE A 61 -8.85 8.27 18.88
C PHE A 61 -9.19 7.08 19.78
N ASN A 62 -9.66 5.99 19.17
CA ASN A 62 -9.90 4.70 19.83
C ASN A 62 -8.83 3.70 19.35
N ALA A 63 -7.80 3.50 20.17
CA ALA A 63 -6.68 2.62 19.84
C ALA A 63 -7.12 1.16 19.62
N ALA A 64 -8.06 0.65 20.42
CA ALA A 64 -8.51 -0.74 20.31
C ALA A 64 -9.25 -1.00 18.98
N ALA A 65 -10.14 -0.09 18.59
CA ALA A 65 -10.83 -0.18 17.30
C ALA A 65 -9.84 -0.04 16.12
N PHE A 66 -8.87 0.87 16.25
CA PHE A 66 -7.81 1.04 15.26
C PHE A 66 -6.98 -0.23 15.09
N ASP A 67 -6.49 -0.81 16.19
CA ASP A 67 -5.66 -2.02 16.18
C ASP A 67 -6.41 -3.22 15.64
N ALA A 68 -7.70 -3.36 15.98
CA ALA A 68 -8.56 -4.38 15.40
C ALA A 68 -8.68 -4.24 13.87
N LYS A 69 -8.84 -3.01 13.36
CA LYS A 69 -8.92 -2.76 11.92
C LYS A 69 -7.58 -2.98 11.21
N VAL A 70 -6.46 -2.61 11.83
CA VAL A 70 -5.12 -2.92 11.31
C VAL A 70 -4.91 -4.43 11.19
N ASN A 71 -5.31 -5.19 12.22
CA ASN A 71 -5.21 -6.65 12.19
C ASN A 71 -6.10 -7.27 11.10
N GLN A 72 -7.31 -6.73 10.88
CA GLN A 72 -8.16 -7.14 9.76
C GLN A 72 -7.45 -6.92 8.41
N GLY A 73 -6.87 -5.74 8.19
CA GLY A 73 -6.13 -5.43 6.96
C GLY A 73 -4.94 -6.37 6.77
N ASN A 74 -4.15 -6.59 7.82
CA ASN A 74 -3.03 -7.53 7.79
C ASN A 74 -3.45 -8.95 7.40
N ALA A 75 -4.56 -9.44 7.94
CA ALA A 75 -5.10 -10.75 7.56
C ALA A 75 -5.51 -10.78 6.08
N MET A 76 -6.15 -9.72 5.56
CA MET A 76 -6.52 -9.61 4.15
C MET A 76 -5.30 -9.63 3.23
N PHE A 77 -4.25 -8.86 3.55
CA PHE A 77 -2.99 -8.87 2.78
C PHE A 77 -2.31 -10.23 2.81
N GLN A 78 -2.20 -10.86 3.98
CA GLN A 78 -1.60 -12.20 4.11
C GLN A 78 -2.39 -13.24 3.29
N GLN A 79 -3.71 -13.19 3.35
CA GLN A 79 -4.56 -14.06 2.54
C GLN A 79 -4.37 -13.81 1.04
N ALA A 80 -4.22 -12.55 0.62
CA ALA A 80 -3.96 -12.22 -0.78
C ALA A 80 -2.61 -12.76 -1.26
N ILE A 81 -1.56 -12.54 -0.48
CA ILE A 81 -0.21 -13.05 -0.77
C ILE A 81 -0.20 -14.58 -0.86
N ALA A 82 -0.86 -15.26 0.09
CA ALA A 82 -0.93 -16.72 0.14
C ALA A 82 -1.71 -17.31 -1.04
N ASN A 83 -2.80 -16.67 -1.44
CA ASN A 83 -3.67 -17.17 -2.51
C ASN A 83 -3.25 -16.74 -3.91
N GLU A 84 -2.25 -15.87 -4.05
CA GLU A 84 -1.81 -15.37 -5.34
C GLU A 84 -1.19 -16.48 -6.20
N LYS A 85 -1.81 -16.69 -7.36
CA LYS A 85 -1.43 -17.69 -8.37
C LYS A 85 -0.61 -17.08 -9.51
N PHE A 86 -0.76 -15.78 -9.76
CA PHE A 86 0.07 -15.05 -10.71
C PHE A 86 1.32 -14.56 -9.98
N THR A 87 2.38 -15.36 -10.03
CA THR A 87 3.60 -15.17 -9.21
C THR A 87 4.24 -13.79 -9.33
N ALA A 88 4.14 -13.15 -10.51
CA ALA A 88 4.61 -11.78 -10.76
C ALA A 88 3.92 -10.72 -9.87
N ARG A 89 2.75 -11.01 -9.29
CA ARG A 89 1.99 -10.11 -8.40
C ARG A 89 2.37 -10.25 -6.93
N ARG A 90 3.07 -11.30 -6.52
CA ARG A 90 3.45 -11.49 -5.11
C ARG A 90 4.36 -10.36 -4.58
N PRO A 91 5.38 -9.89 -5.32
CA PRO A 91 6.17 -8.73 -4.89
C PRO A 91 5.30 -7.48 -4.72
N VAL A 92 4.39 -7.24 -5.68
CA VAL A 92 3.44 -6.11 -5.62
C VAL A 92 2.57 -6.18 -4.37
N LEU A 93 2.03 -7.35 -4.03
CA LEU A 93 1.21 -7.52 -2.82
C LEU A 93 2.02 -7.32 -1.52
N ASN A 94 3.29 -7.73 -1.49
CA ASN A 94 4.18 -7.45 -0.37
C ASN A 94 4.45 -5.95 -0.22
N ASP A 95 4.68 -5.25 -1.33
CA ASP A 95 4.90 -3.80 -1.33
C ASP A 95 3.64 -3.05 -0.87
N LEU A 96 2.45 -3.46 -1.34
CA LEU A 96 1.18 -2.89 -0.89
C LEU A 96 0.95 -3.13 0.61
N LYS A 97 1.30 -4.31 1.12
CA LYS A 97 1.24 -4.57 2.56
C LYS A 97 2.18 -3.63 3.35
N ALA A 98 3.41 -3.46 2.87
CA ALA A 98 4.37 -2.55 3.51
C ALA A 98 3.87 -1.10 3.50
N GLN A 99 3.22 -0.67 2.43
CA GLN A 99 2.56 0.62 2.34
C GLN A 99 1.44 0.76 3.38
N PHE A 100 0.54 -0.23 3.48
CA PHE A 100 -0.53 -0.23 4.48
C PHE A 100 0.01 -0.14 5.91
N ASP A 101 1.08 -0.88 6.23
CA ASP A 101 1.73 -0.82 7.55
C ASP A 101 2.28 0.60 7.84
N ALA A 102 2.86 1.25 6.83
CA ALA A 102 3.38 2.61 6.94
C ALA A 102 2.25 3.64 7.13
N ASP A 103 1.16 3.51 6.37
CA ASP A 103 -0.01 4.39 6.46
C ASP A 103 -0.74 4.24 7.79
N ALA A 104 -0.89 3.01 8.29
CA ALA A 104 -1.41 2.73 9.62
C ALA A 104 -0.52 3.34 10.72
N ALA A 105 0.81 3.19 10.63
CA ALA A 105 1.73 3.79 11.60
C ALA A 105 1.67 5.32 11.57
N HIS A 106 1.62 5.92 10.38
CA HIS A 106 1.49 7.36 10.20
C HIS A 106 0.19 7.87 10.83
N LEU A 107 -0.94 7.24 10.48
CA LEU A 107 -2.25 7.65 10.94
C LEU A 107 -2.40 7.47 12.46
N ARG A 108 -1.91 6.36 13.03
CA ARG A 108 -1.87 6.16 14.49
C ARG A 108 -1.13 7.31 15.19
N SER A 109 0.03 7.70 14.65
CA SER A 109 0.84 8.80 15.20
C SER A 109 0.11 10.14 15.14
N LYS A 110 -0.64 10.42 14.07
CA LYS A 110 -1.42 11.66 13.94
C LYS A 110 -2.66 11.65 14.82
N ALA A 111 -3.42 10.56 14.81
CA ALA A 111 -4.67 10.42 15.54
C ALA A 111 -4.46 10.45 17.06
N SER A 112 -3.43 9.76 17.58
CA SER A 112 -3.12 9.76 19.02
C SER A 112 -2.74 11.13 19.57
N ARG A 113 -2.24 12.03 18.71
CA ARG A 113 -1.86 13.41 19.06
C ARG A 113 -2.94 14.45 18.72
N GLY A 114 -4.10 14.01 18.22
CA GLY A 114 -5.16 14.92 17.75
C GLY A 114 -4.73 15.78 16.54
N LYS A 115 -3.76 15.31 15.73
CA LYS A 115 -3.18 16.04 14.59
C LYS A 115 -3.69 15.57 13.23
N VAL A 116 -4.88 14.97 13.21
CA VAL A 116 -5.56 14.58 11.97
C VAL A 116 -6.21 15.82 11.36
N THR A 117 -5.93 16.07 10.09
CA THR A 117 -6.49 17.21 9.33
C THR A 117 -7.24 16.70 8.10
N PRO A 118 -8.17 17.50 7.54
CA PRO A 118 -8.82 17.15 6.27
C PRO A 118 -7.80 16.96 5.12
N ALA A 119 -6.72 17.76 5.13
CA ALA A 119 -5.64 17.65 4.16
C ALA A 119 -4.92 16.30 4.26
N LEU A 120 -4.61 15.83 5.47
CA LEU A 120 -4.00 14.52 5.69
C LEU A 120 -4.86 13.39 5.10
N ALA A 121 -6.16 13.37 5.41
CA ALA A 121 -7.06 12.34 4.89
C ALA A 121 -7.14 12.37 3.35
N SER A 122 -7.15 13.56 2.75
CA SER A 122 -7.19 13.74 1.29
C SER A 122 -5.89 13.30 0.62
N GLU A 123 -4.74 13.65 1.20
CA GLU A 123 -3.41 13.26 0.72
C GLU A 123 -3.22 11.75 0.79
N MET A 124 -3.53 11.12 1.93
CA MET A 124 -3.42 9.67 2.08
C MET A 124 -4.30 8.93 1.06
N LYS A 125 -5.56 9.35 0.86
CA LYS A 125 -6.43 8.72 -0.15
C LYS A 125 -5.90 8.90 -1.58
N LYS A 126 -5.31 10.06 -1.88
CA LYS A 126 -4.66 10.30 -3.17
C LYS A 126 -3.48 9.37 -3.38
N ASP A 127 -2.64 9.20 -2.37
CA ASP A 127 -1.46 8.34 -2.43
C ASP A 127 -1.85 6.86 -2.55
N VAL A 128 -2.83 6.40 -1.76
CA VAL A 128 -3.43 5.06 -1.90
C VAL A 128 -3.92 4.86 -3.33
N ASN A 129 -4.75 5.76 -3.87
CA ASN A 129 -5.24 5.62 -5.24
C ASN A 129 -4.10 5.50 -6.26
N LYS A 130 -3.09 6.36 -6.18
CA LYS A 130 -1.93 6.34 -7.08
C LYS A 130 -1.15 5.02 -7.00
N ILE A 131 -0.89 4.54 -5.78
CA ILE A 131 -0.12 3.31 -5.55
C ILE A 131 -0.87 2.09 -6.10
N TYR A 132 -2.18 2.01 -5.86
CA TYR A 132 -3.00 0.91 -6.36
C TYR A 132 -3.23 0.99 -7.87
N ASP A 133 -3.40 2.17 -8.45
CA ASP A 133 -3.49 2.34 -9.91
C ASP A 133 -2.19 1.86 -10.58
N HIS A 134 -1.02 2.23 -10.04
CA HIS A 134 0.26 1.69 -10.50
C HIS A 134 0.36 0.17 -10.32
N ALA A 135 -0.07 -0.36 -9.18
CA ALA A 135 -0.14 -1.80 -8.95
C ALA A 135 -1.06 -2.50 -9.96
N LEU A 136 -2.11 -1.85 -10.44
CA LEU A 136 -3.05 -2.40 -11.42
C LEU A 136 -2.61 -2.17 -12.87
N GLY A 137 -1.60 -1.32 -13.10
CA GLY A 137 -1.08 -0.95 -14.42
C GLY A 137 -1.96 0.09 -15.13
N ARG A 138 -2.48 1.08 -14.39
CA ARG A 138 -3.31 2.18 -14.88
C ARG A 138 -2.60 3.53 -14.75
#